data_AF-A0A353R2F1-F1
#
_entry.id   AF-A0A353R2F1-F1
#
_cell.length_a   1.000
_cell.length_b   1.000
_cell.length_c   1.000
_cell.angle_alpha   90.00
_cell.angle_beta   90.00
_cell.angle_gamma   90.00
#
_symmetry.space_group_name_H-M   'P 1'
#
loop_
_entity.id
_entity.type
_entity.pdbx_description
1 polymer ?
#
loop_
_entity_poly.entity_id
_entity_poly.type
_entity_poly.pdbx_seq_one_letter_code
_entity_poly.pdbx_strand_id
1 'polypeptide(L)'
;MGNEWTLAGTIGATVDARGDAERLAGTLSARADGVVVERRSPIASLPPKRLLTIPELRLSGEATDDGLTAGLSGVPGKKGRLEAQLAMPGYTGRWRELSRLPVEGRMVLETDELAALTLLSPHLDQPQGRFSADLAWRGPWQAPVFSGGARLAGGSVDVPVAGLQLRDIALEASPTAGDQLQFAGQLTSGGGDLSLQGQLKLQAGQPQLLAQLKGRDVR
;
A
#
# COMPACT_ATOMS: atom_id res chain seq x y z
N MET A 1 3.81 -21.96 -9.73
CA MET A 1 4.96 -21.17 -10.21
C MET A 1 4.90 -19.83 -9.51
N GLY A 2 5.92 -19.46 -8.75
CA GLY A 2 5.93 -18.21 -7.97
C GLY A 2 6.20 -17.01 -8.87
N ASN A 3 5.57 -15.87 -8.58
CA ASN A 3 5.87 -14.62 -9.26
C ASN A 3 7.23 -14.12 -8.77
N GLU A 4 8.20 -13.98 -9.68
CA GLU A 4 9.48 -13.34 -9.38
C GLU A 4 9.40 -11.83 -9.64
N TRP A 5 9.71 -11.05 -8.60
CA TRP A 5 9.74 -9.60 -8.66
C TRP A 5 11.18 -9.13 -8.52
N THR A 6 11.51 -8.06 -9.23
CA THR A 6 12.80 -7.39 -9.10
C THR A 6 12.59 -5.97 -8.65
N LEU A 7 13.33 -5.58 -7.62
CA LEU A 7 13.48 -4.20 -7.19
C LEU A 7 14.84 -3.71 -7.73
N ALA A 8 14.81 -2.64 -8.51
CA ALA A 8 16.00 -1.95 -8.98
C ALA A 8 15.99 -0.50 -8.47
N GLY A 9 17.16 0.03 -8.16
CA GLY A 9 17.33 1.40 -7.69
C GLY A 9 18.67 1.59 -7.00
N THR A 10 19.07 2.84 -6.85
CA THR A 10 20.28 3.18 -6.08
C THR A 10 19.85 3.58 -4.68
N ILE A 11 20.35 2.88 -3.67
CA ILE A 11 20.01 3.15 -2.27
C ILE A 11 21.26 3.72 -1.59
N GLY A 12 21.16 4.95 -1.11
CA GLY A 12 22.07 5.55 -0.16
C GLY A 12 21.44 5.55 1.22
N ALA A 13 22.09 4.95 2.22
CA ALA A 13 21.61 4.97 3.58
C ALA A 13 22.70 5.42 4.54
N THR A 14 22.33 6.30 5.46
CA THR A 14 23.13 6.69 6.60
C THR A 14 22.38 6.22 7.85
N VAL A 15 23.09 5.47 8.69
CA VAL A 15 22.58 4.94 9.95
C VAL A 15 23.55 5.35 11.03
N ASP A 16 23.07 6.09 12.03
CA ASP A 16 23.80 6.34 13.27
C ASP A 16 22.99 5.67 14.39
N ALA A 17 23.39 4.45 14.74
CA ALA A 17 22.71 3.65 15.73
C ALA A 17 23.66 3.16 16.82
N ARG A 18 23.14 3.12 18.04
CA ARG A 18 23.76 2.50 19.21
C ARG A 18 22.81 1.45 19.75
N GLY A 19 23.33 0.27 20.05
CA GLY A 19 22.49 -0.84 20.45
C GLY A 19 23.23 -2.15 20.67
N ASP A 20 22.49 -3.14 21.13
CA ASP A 20 22.91 -4.52 21.27
C ASP A 20 21.92 -5.44 20.55
N ALA A 21 22.01 -6.76 20.75
CA ALA A 21 21.13 -7.73 20.10
C ALA A 21 19.63 -7.54 20.45
N GLU A 22 19.32 -6.86 21.55
CA GLU A 22 17.96 -6.59 22.02
C GLU A 22 17.55 -5.14 21.86
N ARG A 23 18.49 -4.20 22.02
CA ARG A 23 18.23 -2.76 22.06
C ARG A 23 18.72 -2.05 20.81
N LEU A 24 17.91 -1.16 20.25
CA LEU A 24 18.27 -0.27 19.16
C LEU A 24 17.77 1.14 19.47
N ALA A 25 18.71 2.08 19.56
CA ALA A 25 18.47 3.52 19.60
C ALA A 25 19.32 4.21 18.53
N GLY A 26 18.86 5.34 18.01
CA GLY A 26 19.59 6.12 17.01
C GLY A 26 18.71 6.63 15.89
N THR A 27 19.36 7.10 14.83
CA THR A 27 18.73 7.70 13.67
C THR A 27 19.00 6.91 12.40
N LEU A 28 18.00 6.89 11.54
CA LEU A 28 18.05 6.32 10.20
C LEU A 28 17.69 7.42 9.22
N SER A 29 18.52 7.61 8.19
CA SER A 29 18.20 8.42 7.03
C SER A 29 18.59 7.63 5.79
N ALA A 30 17.59 7.18 5.04
CA ALA A 30 17.80 6.47 3.79
C ALA A 30 17.14 7.24 2.64
N ARG A 31 17.84 7.27 1.52
CA ARG A 31 17.38 7.83 0.26
C ARG A 31 17.55 6.76 -0.81
N ALA A 32 16.50 6.48 -1.54
CA ALA A 32 16.56 5.65 -2.73
C ALA A 32 16.20 6.50 -3.95
N ASP A 33 17.08 6.48 -4.94
CA ASP A 33 16.93 7.20 -6.20
C ASP A 33 16.62 6.22 -7.33
N GLY A 34 15.66 6.59 -8.18
CA GLY A 34 15.26 5.81 -9.33
C GLY A 34 14.74 4.42 -8.97
N VAL A 35 13.91 4.31 -7.92
CA VAL A 35 13.31 3.05 -7.51
C VAL A 35 12.35 2.58 -8.59
N VAL A 36 12.56 1.38 -9.10
CA VAL A 36 11.69 0.72 -10.07
C VAL A 36 11.35 -0.67 -9.56
N VAL A 37 10.06 -0.95 -9.47
CA VAL A 37 9.54 -2.30 -9.19
C VAL A 37 9.06 -2.88 -10.50
N GLU A 38 9.60 -4.06 -10.84
CA GLU A 38 9.22 -4.75 -12.08
C GLU A 38 8.87 -6.22 -11.78
N ARG A 39 7.92 -6.74 -12.55
CA ARG A 39 7.62 -8.17 -12.60
C ARG A 39 8.40 -8.81 -13.74
N ARG A 40 9.19 -9.84 -13.45
CA ARG A 40 9.79 -10.64 -14.51
C ARG A 40 8.72 -11.43 -15.26
N SER A 41 8.85 -11.48 -16.57
CA SER A 41 8.02 -12.35 -17.39
C SER A 41 8.45 -13.80 -17.20
N PRO A 42 7.52 -14.76 -17.06
CA PRO A 42 7.84 -16.19 -17.10
C PRO A 42 8.37 -16.61 -18.48
N ILE A 43 8.08 -15.82 -19.53
CA ILE A 43 8.63 -15.99 -20.87
C ILE A 43 9.87 -15.10 -20.98
N ALA A 44 11.06 -15.71 -21.03
CA ALA A 44 12.35 -15.01 -20.96
C ALA A 44 12.59 -13.99 -22.11
N SER A 45 11.93 -14.16 -23.25
CA SER A 45 12.04 -13.24 -24.40
C SER A 45 11.19 -11.97 -24.27
N LEU A 46 10.24 -11.92 -23.32
CA LEU A 46 9.42 -10.73 -23.09
C LEU A 46 10.10 -9.81 -22.06
N PRO A 47 10.03 -8.48 -22.27
CA PRO A 47 10.58 -7.51 -21.33
C PRO A 47 9.84 -7.58 -19.97
N PRO A 48 10.51 -7.23 -18.86
CA PRO A 48 9.86 -7.14 -17.57
C PRO A 48 8.77 -6.06 -17.59
N LYS A 49 7.67 -6.30 -16.86
CA LYS A 49 6.58 -5.34 -16.73
C LYS A 49 6.87 -4.42 -15.56
N ARG A 50 7.06 -3.14 -15.84
CA ARG A 50 7.18 -2.12 -14.79
C ARG A 50 5.85 -1.93 -14.08
N LEU A 51 5.90 -1.93 -12.75
CA LEU A 51 4.72 -1.86 -11.88
C LEU A 51 4.64 -0.54 -11.11
N LEU A 52 5.81 0.00 -10.78
CA LEU A 52 5.92 1.20 -9.98
C LEU A 52 7.25 1.87 -10.29
N THR A 53 7.22 3.19 -10.41
CA THR A 53 8.41 4.04 -10.44
C THR A 53 8.31 5.02 -9.30
N ILE A 54 9.38 5.19 -8.52
CA ILE A 54 9.50 6.25 -7.53
C ILE A 54 10.86 6.90 -7.77
N PRO A 55 10.91 8.08 -8.43
CA PRO A 55 12.17 8.75 -8.75
C PRO A 55 13.01 9.04 -7.52
N GLU A 56 12.35 9.32 -6.41
CA GLU A 56 12.98 9.60 -5.14
C GLU A 56 12.09 9.11 -4.00
N LEU A 57 12.68 8.29 -3.12
CA LEU A 57 12.07 7.82 -1.89
C LEU A 57 13.00 8.19 -0.73
N ARG A 58 12.48 8.90 0.27
CA ARG A 58 13.19 9.20 1.51
C ARG A 58 12.50 8.46 2.65
N LEU A 59 13.31 7.81 3.48
CA LEU A 59 12.93 7.22 4.74
C LEU A 59 13.75 7.88 5.85
N SER A 60 13.08 8.35 6.89
CA SER A 60 13.71 8.79 8.13
C SER A 60 13.18 7.96 9.28
N GLY A 61 14.00 7.79 10.31
CA GLY A 61 13.60 7.15 11.54
C GLY A 61 14.43 7.64 12.71
N GLU A 62 13.81 7.71 13.87
CA GLU A 62 14.46 8.03 15.13
C GLU A 62 13.92 7.09 16.21
N ALA A 63 14.83 6.48 16.94
CA ALA A 63 14.55 5.56 18.03
C ALA A 63 15.25 6.07 19.28
N THR A 64 14.47 6.47 20.28
CA THR A 64 14.96 6.90 21.60
C THR A 64 14.42 5.96 22.67
N ASP A 65 14.79 6.21 23.93
CA ASP A 65 14.23 5.46 25.07
C ASP A 65 12.78 5.85 25.39
N ASP A 66 12.23 6.88 24.73
CA ASP A 66 10.87 7.40 24.93
C ASP A 66 9.90 7.00 23.80
N GLY A 67 10.43 6.58 22.64
CA GLY A 67 9.61 6.27 21.49
C GLY A 67 10.39 6.00 20.21
N LEU A 68 9.66 5.52 19.21
CA LEU A 68 10.15 5.38 17.84
C LEU A 68 9.29 6.26 16.94
N THR A 69 9.93 7.04 16.07
CA THR A 69 9.27 7.76 14.98
C THR A 69 9.88 7.34 13.63
N ALA A 70 9.06 7.34 12.59
CA ALA A 70 9.48 7.06 11.23
C ALA A 70 8.69 7.92 10.24
N GLY A 71 9.37 8.38 9.19
CA GLY A 71 8.80 9.15 8.10
C GLY A 71 9.16 8.53 6.76
N LEU A 72 8.20 8.48 5.84
CA LEU A 72 8.40 8.04 4.45
C LEU A 72 7.86 9.14 3.53
N SER A 73 8.63 9.56 2.54
CA SER A 73 8.17 10.50 1.52
C SER A 73 8.66 10.13 0.14
N GLY A 74 7.84 10.34 -0.89
CA GLY A 74 8.26 10.12 -2.28
C GLY A 74 7.22 10.57 -3.29
N VAL A 75 7.55 10.37 -4.56
CA VAL A 75 6.71 10.75 -5.71
C VAL A 75 6.44 9.51 -6.55
N PRO A 76 5.36 8.74 -6.28
CA PRO A 76 4.99 7.60 -7.12
C PRO A 76 4.60 8.05 -8.54
N GLY A 77 5.24 7.50 -9.55
CA GLY A 77 5.04 7.86 -10.95
C GLY A 77 5.61 9.24 -11.27
N LYS A 78 4.89 10.01 -12.09
CA LYS A 78 5.34 11.33 -12.56
C LYS A 78 4.83 12.49 -11.71
N LYS A 79 3.68 12.32 -11.05
CA LYS A 79 2.95 13.39 -10.35
C LYS A 79 2.29 12.92 -9.05
N GLY A 80 2.64 11.73 -8.56
CA GLY A 80 2.07 11.22 -7.32
C GLY A 80 2.64 11.91 -6.08
N ARG A 81 2.04 11.60 -4.94
CA ARG A 81 2.51 12.00 -3.62
C ARG A 81 2.43 10.81 -2.70
N LEU A 82 3.51 10.51 -1.99
CA LEU A 82 3.51 9.58 -0.87
C LEU A 82 4.11 10.31 0.31
N GLU A 83 3.35 10.43 1.38
CA GLU A 83 3.81 10.93 2.68
C GLU A 83 3.24 10.00 3.74
N ALA A 84 4.08 9.43 4.59
CA ALA A 84 3.64 8.64 5.72
C ALA A 84 4.47 8.99 6.95
N GLN A 85 3.81 9.03 8.10
CA GLN A 85 4.42 9.23 9.40
C GLN A 85 3.90 8.17 10.35
N LEU A 86 4.80 7.66 11.20
CA LEU A 86 4.50 6.65 12.19
C LEU A 86 5.23 7.00 13.49
N ALA A 87 4.53 6.83 14.60
CA ALA A 87 5.04 6.96 15.95
C ALA A 87 4.62 5.73 16.77
N MET A 88 5.55 5.22 17.57
CA MET A 88 5.31 4.16 18.55
C MET A 88 5.78 4.67 19.90
N PRO A 89 4.90 5.31 20.68
CA PRO A 89 5.26 5.82 22.00
C PRO A 89 5.50 4.66 22.98
N GLY A 90 6.43 4.85 23.91
CA GLY A 90 6.80 3.82 24.88
C GLY A 90 7.71 2.73 24.31
N TYR A 91 8.27 2.93 23.12
CA TYR A 91 9.38 2.11 22.64
C TYR A 91 10.60 2.34 23.52
N THR A 92 11.05 1.29 24.22
CA THR A 92 12.14 1.36 25.19
C THR A 92 13.48 0.94 24.59
N GLY A 93 13.64 1.04 23.28
CA GLY A 93 14.80 0.49 22.56
C GLY A 93 14.66 -0.99 22.19
N ARG A 94 13.73 -1.76 22.75
CA ARG A 94 13.64 -3.22 22.50
C ARG A 94 12.85 -3.54 21.23
N TRP A 95 13.53 -3.82 20.13
CA TRP A 95 12.88 -4.06 18.82
C TRP A 95 11.88 -5.23 18.82
N ARG A 96 12.09 -6.24 19.69
CA ARG A 96 11.16 -7.37 19.87
C ARG A 96 9.80 -6.97 20.45
N GLU A 97 9.70 -5.81 21.08
CA GLU A 97 8.47 -5.32 21.72
C GLU A 97 7.60 -4.48 20.79
N LEU A 98 8.09 -4.11 19.58
CA LEU A 98 7.37 -3.26 18.63
C LEU A 98 5.94 -3.73 18.34
N SER A 99 5.73 -5.05 18.25
CA SER A 99 4.41 -5.64 17.99
C SER A 99 3.39 -5.47 19.14
N ARG A 100 3.85 -5.12 20.33
CA ARG A 100 3.02 -4.90 21.54
C ARG A 100 2.74 -3.43 21.80
N LEU A 101 3.49 -2.53 21.17
CA LEU A 101 3.35 -1.10 21.40
C LEU A 101 2.13 -0.54 20.67
N PRO A 102 1.53 0.53 21.20
CA PRO A 102 0.62 1.32 20.43
C PRO A 102 1.35 1.97 19.25
N VAL A 103 0.62 2.16 18.17
CA VAL A 103 1.05 2.90 16.98
C VAL A 103 0.13 4.09 16.79
N GLU A 104 0.68 5.19 16.33
CA GLU A 104 -0.03 6.33 15.78
C GLU A 104 0.60 6.67 14.43
N GLY A 105 -0.20 7.03 13.44
CA GLY A 105 0.35 7.41 12.15
C GLY A 105 -0.68 7.95 11.20
N ARG A 106 -0.16 8.55 10.11
CA ARG A 106 -0.94 9.06 9.00
C ARG A 106 -0.21 8.79 7.70
N MET A 107 -0.96 8.51 6.64
CA MET A 107 -0.48 8.36 5.29
C MET A 107 -1.36 9.14 4.32
N VAL A 108 -0.72 9.94 3.48
CA VAL A 108 -1.30 10.54 2.29
C VAL A 108 -0.65 9.89 1.07
N LEU A 109 -1.48 9.35 0.18
CA LEU A 109 -1.04 8.74 -1.07
C LEU A 109 -1.90 9.26 -2.22
N GLU A 110 -1.27 9.74 -3.27
CA GLU A 110 -1.88 10.07 -4.55
C GLU A 110 -1.04 9.43 -5.66
N THR A 111 -1.65 8.66 -6.55
CA THR A 111 -0.91 7.99 -7.62
C THR A 111 -1.80 7.57 -8.79
N ASP A 112 -1.20 7.51 -9.97
CA ASP A 112 -1.69 6.86 -11.18
C ASP A 112 -0.95 5.53 -11.50
N GLU A 113 0.05 5.15 -10.69
CA GLU A 113 0.83 3.91 -10.82
C GLU A 113 0.06 2.72 -10.23
N LEU A 114 -1.07 2.36 -10.83
CA LEU A 114 -1.93 1.28 -10.33
C LEU A 114 -1.45 -0.12 -10.74
N ALA A 115 -0.44 -0.23 -11.60
CA ALA A 115 0.19 -1.50 -11.94
C ALA A 115 0.77 -2.23 -10.71
N ALA A 116 1.10 -1.50 -9.64
CA ALA A 116 1.48 -2.07 -8.34
C ALA A 116 0.37 -2.91 -7.68
N LEU A 117 -0.92 -2.69 -8.00
CA LEU A 117 -2.02 -3.50 -7.47
C LEU A 117 -1.92 -4.97 -7.89
N THR A 118 -1.21 -5.26 -8.99
CA THR A 118 -0.96 -6.63 -9.43
C THR A 118 -0.03 -7.43 -8.50
N LEU A 119 0.63 -6.75 -7.55
CA LEU A 119 1.36 -7.39 -6.45
C LEU A 119 0.41 -8.03 -5.43
N LEU A 120 -0.75 -7.42 -5.22
CA LEU A 120 -1.77 -7.88 -4.26
C LEU A 120 -2.72 -8.88 -4.89
N SER A 121 -3.05 -8.69 -6.17
CA SER A 121 -3.88 -9.61 -6.95
C SER A 121 -3.27 -9.85 -8.33
N PRO A 122 -2.52 -10.96 -8.51
CA PRO A 122 -1.84 -11.27 -9.77
C PRO A 122 -2.76 -11.46 -10.98
N HIS A 123 -4.06 -11.67 -10.73
CA HIS A 123 -5.09 -11.88 -11.75
C HIS A 123 -5.56 -10.58 -12.43
N LEU A 124 -5.15 -9.43 -11.90
CA LEU A 124 -5.41 -8.14 -12.50
C LEU A 124 -4.41 -7.88 -13.64
N ASP A 125 -4.91 -7.44 -14.79
CA ASP A 125 -4.09 -6.93 -15.87
C ASP A 125 -4.42 -5.48 -16.20
N GLN A 126 -3.35 -4.74 -16.50
CA GLN A 126 -3.34 -3.31 -16.86
C GLN A 126 -4.27 -2.41 -16.01
N PRO A 127 -4.21 -2.46 -14.66
CA PRO A 127 -4.97 -1.53 -13.83
C PRO A 127 -4.54 -0.08 -14.10
N GLN A 128 -5.53 0.79 -14.30
CA GLN A 128 -5.38 2.22 -14.58
C GLN A 128 -6.40 3.02 -13.77
N GLY A 129 -6.20 4.34 -13.66
CA GLY A 129 -7.06 5.26 -12.92
C GLY A 129 -6.26 6.20 -12.02
N ARG A 130 -6.97 6.94 -11.18
CA ARG A 130 -6.37 7.82 -10.16
C ARG A 130 -6.78 7.35 -8.77
N PHE A 131 -5.80 7.00 -7.97
CA PHE A 131 -5.99 6.64 -6.56
C PHE A 131 -5.55 7.78 -5.65
N SER A 132 -6.37 8.08 -4.65
CA SER A 132 -6.01 8.95 -3.54
C SER A 132 -6.41 8.33 -2.20
N ALA A 133 -5.59 8.54 -1.18
CA ALA A 133 -5.86 8.09 0.19
C ALA A 133 -5.31 9.11 1.18
N ASP A 134 -6.08 9.34 2.24
CA ASP A 134 -5.65 10.05 3.45
C ASP A 134 -6.16 9.21 4.62
N LEU A 135 -5.27 8.42 5.19
CA LEU A 135 -5.58 7.44 6.21
C LEU A 135 -4.76 7.75 7.46
N ALA A 136 -5.41 7.71 8.63
CA ALA A 136 -4.72 7.74 9.90
C ALA A 136 -5.10 6.52 10.74
N TRP A 137 -4.17 6.05 11.56
CA TRP A 137 -4.36 4.90 12.43
C TRP A 137 -3.83 5.17 13.82
N ARG A 138 -4.50 4.63 14.83
CA ARG A 138 -4.07 4.74 16.23
C ARG A 138 -4.46 3.54 17.07
N GLY A 139 -3.70 3.24 18.12
CA GLY A 139 -4.01 2.17 19.08
C GLY A 139 -3.03 1.00 18.97
N PRO A 140 -3.37 -0.18 19.52
CA PRO A 140 -2.45 -1.33 19.52
C PRO A 140 -2.04 -1.75 18.11
N TRP A 141 -0.76 -2.05 17.86
CA TRP A 141 -0.27 -2.52 16.54
C TRP A 141 -1.06 -3.71 15.97
N GLN A 142 -1.55 -4.59 16.84
CA GLN A 142 -2.32 -5.77 16.42
C GLN A 142 -3.77 -5.48 16.02
N ALA A 143 -4.32 -4.34 16.43
CA ALA A 143 -5.70 -3.92 16.17
C ALA A 143 -5.83 -2.39 16.18
N PRO A 144 -5.18 -1.69 15.23
CA PRO A 144 -5.28 -0.24 15.15
C PRO A 144 -6.68 0.19 14.69
N VAL A 145 -7.13 1.34 15.19
CA VAL A 145 -8.37 1.99 14.75
C VAL A 145 -8.04 2.94 13.61
N PHE A 146 -8.77 2.84 12.50
CA PHE A 146 -8.57 3.65 11.30
C PHE A 146 -9.50 4.87 11.26
N SER A 147 -9.02 5.94 10.62
CA SER A 147 -9.77 7.15 10.29
C SER A 147 -9.35 7.68 8.90
N GLY A 148 -10.17 8.53 8.27
CA GLY A 148 -9.91 9.07 6.93
C GLY A 148 -10.64 8.31 5.82
N GLY A 149 -10.01 8.14 4.65
CA GLY A 149 -10.60 7.41 3.53
C GLY A 149 -9.69 7.30 2.30
N ALA A 150 -10.16 6.56 1.31
CA ALA A 150 -9.50 6.42 0.01
C ALA A 150 -10.52 6.44 -1.14
N ARG A 151 -10.06 6.81 -2.34
CA ARG A 151 -10.85 6.90 -3.56
C ARG A 151 -10.06 6.39 -4.74
N LEU A 152 -10.72 5.62 -5.60
CA LEU A 152 -10.29 5.32 -6.96
C LEU A 152 -11.29 5.95 -7.92
N ALA A 153 -10.81 6.74 -8.88
CA ALA A 153 -11.65 7.37 -9.89
C ALA A 153 -11.14 7.11 -11.31
N GLY A 154 -12.09 6.94 -12.24
CA GLY A 154 -11.79 6.70 -13.66
C GLY A 154 -10.96 5.43 -13.86
N GLY A 155 -11.19 4.41 -13.03
CA GLY A 155 -10.38 3.21 -13.07
C GLY A 155 -10.79 2.25 -14.19
N SER A 156 -9.82 1.46 -14.65
CA SER A 156 -10.07 0.34 -15.55
C SER A 156 -9.11 -0.79 -15.21
N VAL A 157 -9.54 -2.04 -15.38
CA VAL A 157 -8.71 -3.23 -15.19
C VAL A 157 -9.30 -4.38 -15.97
N ASP A 158 -8.45 -5.25 -16.48
CA ASP A 158 -8.87 -6.52 -17.07
C ASP A 158 -8.67 -7.64 -16.04
N VAL A 159 -9.62 -8.57 -15.99
CA VAL A 159 -9.53 -9.77 -15.16
C VAL A 159 -9.63 -10.99 -16.09
N PRO A 160 -8.53 -11.36 -16.79
CA PRO A 160 -8.58 -12.36 -17.86
C PRO A 160 -9.09 -13.72 -17.38
N VAL A 161 -8.76 -14.11 -16.15
CA VAL A 161 -9.20 -15.39 -15.55
C VAL A 161 -10.72 -15.47 -15.37
N ALA A 162 -11.41 -14.33 -15.32
CA ALA A 162 -12.86 -14.24 -15.22
C ALA A 162 -13.52 -13.80 -16.55
N GLY A 163 -12.73 -13.53 -17.59
CA GLY A 163 -13.23 -12.96 -18.86
C GLY A 163 -13.78 -11.55 -18.73
N LEU A 164 -13.50 -10.83 -17.63
CA LEU A 164 -14.10 -9.53 -17.35
C LEU A 164 -13.21 -8.37 -17.80
N GLN A 165 -13.86 -7.36 -18.36
CA GLN A 165 -13.25 -6.07 -18.69
C GLN A 165 -13.94 -4.99 -17.88
N LEU A 166 -13.30 -4.58 -16.78
CA LEU A 166 -13.88 -3.64 -15.85
C LEU A 166 -13.50 -2.21 -16.26
N ARG A 167 -14.50 -1.35 -16.43
CA ARG A 167 -14.36 0.04 -16.88
C ARG A 167 -15.11 0.99 -15.94
N ASP A 168 -14.85 2.28 -16.10
CA ASP A 168 -15.50 3.37 -15.35
C ASP A 168 -15.52 3.14 -13.83
N ILE A 169 -14.46 2.54 -13.30
CA ILE A 169 -14.38 2.13 -11.91
C ILE A 169 -14.30 3.39 -11.03
N ALA A 170 -15.30 3.54 -10.17
CA ALA A 170 -15.34 4.53 -9.11
C ALA A 170 -15.54 3.80 -7.78
N LEU A 171 -14.52 3.82 -6.91
CA LEU A 171 -14.56 3.19 -5.59
C LEU A 171 -14.25 4.21 -4.52
N GLU A 172 -14.94 4.08 -3.38
CA GLU A 172 -14.65 4.83 -2.17
C GLU A 172 -14.47 3.84 -1.03
N ALA A 173 -13.47 4.08 -0.18
CA ALA A 173 -13.20 3.32 1.02
C ALA A 173 -13.22 4.24 2.24
N SER A 174 -13.87 3.78 3.30
CA SER A 174 -14.00 4.50 4.56
C SER A 174 -13.82 3.53 5.74
N PRO A 175 -13.22 3.98 6.85
CA PRO A 175 -13.18 3.22 8.08
C PRO A 175 -14.58 2.96 8.64
N THR A 176 -14.78 1.76 9.17
CA THR A 176 -15.92 1.45 10.03
C THR A 176 -15.49 1.53 11.50
N ALA A 177 -16.39 1.24 12.44
CA ALA A 177 -16.00 1.09 13.83
C ALA A 177 -14.93 -0.01 13.98
N GLY A 178 -13.79 0.31 14.59
CA GLY A 178 -12.72 -0.65 14.91
C GLY A 178 -11.59 -0.74 13.87
N ASP A 179 -11.22 -1.97 13.53
CA ASP A 179 -10.04 -2.39 12.74
C ASP A 179 -10.36 -2.69 11.26
N GLN A 180 -11.46 -2.10 10.76
CA GLN A 180 -12.06 -2.43 9.48
C GLN A 180 -12.20 -1.20 8.58
N LEU A 181 -11.99 -1.41 7.29
CA LEU A 181 -12.26 -0.48 6.22
C LEU A 181 -13.36 -1.09 5.34
N GLN A 182 -14.48 -0.39 5.16
CA GLN A 182 -15.46 -0.75 4.14
C GLN A 182 -15.16 -0.03 2.84
N PHE A 183 -15.44 -0.66 1.71
CA PHE A 183 -15.38 0.00 0.41
C PHE A 183 -16.61 -0.33 -0.42
N ALA A 184 -17.03 0.63 -1.23
CA ALA A 184 -18.15 0.47 -2.14
C ALA A 184 -17.91 1.29 -3.40
N GLY A 185 -18.58 0.89 -4.48
CA GLY A 185 -18.58 1.68 -5.70
C GLY A 185 -19.15 0.95 -6.91
N GLN A 186 -18.92 1.55 -8.07
CA GLN A 186 -19.58 1.20 -9.32
C GLN A 186 -18.53 1.02 -10.41
N LEU A 187 -18.86 0.17 -11.37
CA LEU A 187 -18.03 -0.14 -12.53
C LEU A 187 -18.92 -0.72 -13.64
N THR A 188 -18.40 -0.80 -14.85
CA THR A 188 -19.10 -1.38 -16.01
C THR A 188 -18.32 -2.56 -16.58
N SER A 189 -19.02 -3.54 -17.15
CA SER A 189 -18.41 -4.66 -17.89
C SER A 189 -19.33 -5.13 -19.01
N GLY A 190 -18.79 -5.22 -20.23
CA GLY A 190 -19.55 -5.70 -21.39
C GLY A 190 -20.79 -4.87 -21.75
N GLY A 191 -20.88 -3.63 -21.28
CA GLY A 191 -22.03 -2.73 -21.42
C GLY A 191 -23.06 -2.81 -20.28
N GLY A 192 -22.87 -3.71 -19.31
CA GLY A 192 -23.71 -3.82 -18.11
C GLY A 192 -23.12 -3.10 -16.90
N ASP A 193 -23.97 -2.81 -15.92
CA ASP A 193 -23.61 -2.15 -14.67
C ASP A 193 -23.26 -3.17 -13.58
N LEU A 194 -22.21 -2.86 -12.82
CA LEU A 194 -21.72 -3.62 -11.69
C LEU A 194 -21.64 -2.71 -10.46
N SER A 195 -21.99 -3.27 -9.30
CA SER A 195 -21.72 -2.68 -8.00
C SER A 195 -20.76 -3.56 -7.22
N LEU A 196 -19.70 -2.97 -6.68
CA LEU A 196 -18.74 -3.63 -5.82
C LEU A 196 -18.93 -3.12 -4.38
N GLN A 197 -18.98 -4.05 -3.43
CA GLN A 197 -18.95 -3.72 -2.01
C GLN A 197 -18.05 -4.71 -1.28
N GLY A 198 -17.38 -4.27 -0.23
CA GLY A 198 -16.51 -5.16 0.53
C GLY A 198 -15.96 -4.53 1.79
N GLN A 199 -15.16 -5.34 2.49
CA GLN A 199 -14.53 -5.00 3.75
C GLN A 199 -13.10 -5.51 3.74
N LEU A 200 -12.20 -4.71 4.29
CA LEU A 200 -10.81 -5.05 4.56
C LEU A 200 -10.61 -4.98 6.07
N LYS A 201 -10.21 -6.10 6.67
CA LYS A 201 -9.86 -6.19 8.09
C LYS A 201 -8.38 -6.47 8.25
N LEU A 202 -7.72 -5.85 9.22
CA LEU A 202 -6.37 -6.27 9.61
C LEU A 202 -6.45 -7.23 10.79
N GLN A 203 -6.06 -8.49 10.57
CA GLN A 203 -5.94 -9.48 11.64
C GLN A 203 -4.47 -9.80 11.88
N ALA A 204 -3.95 -9.45 13.06
CA ALA A 204 -2.54 -9.66 13.43
C ALA A 204 -1.55 -9.10 12.39
N GLY A 205 -1.86 -7.90 11.84
CA GLY A 205 -1.06 -7.25 10.80
C GLY A 205 -1.23 -7.83 9.39
N GLN A 206 -2.12 -8.81 9.20
CA GLN A 206 -2.42 -9.39 7.89
C GLN A 206 -3.75 -8.85 7.35
N PRO A 207 -3.79 -8.30 6.12
CA PRO A 207 -5.02 -7.86 5.48
C PRO A 207 -5.89 -9.04 5.05
N GLN A 208 -7.15 -9.05 5.49
CA GLN A 208 -8.20 -9.95 5.01
C GLN A 208 -9.24 -9.15 4.23
N LEU A 209 -9.33 -9.46 2.94
CA LEU A 209 -10.24 -8.82 2.01
C LEU A 209 -11.45 -9.72 1.77
N LEU A 210 -12.65 -9.20 2.03
CA LEU A 210 -13.90 -9.79 1.59
C LEU A 210 -14.57 -8.83 0.60
N ALA A 211 -14.85 -9.31 -0.61
CA ALA A 211 -15.48 -8.51 -1.65
C ALA A 211 -16.70 -9.24 -2.24
N GLN A 212 -17.74 -8.49 -2.56
CA GLN A 212 -18.93 -8.96 -3.24
C GLN A 212 -19.19 -8.08 -4.46
N LEU A 213 -19.26 -8.72 -5.62
CA LEU A 213 -19.62 -8.10 -6.87
C LEU A 213 -21.05 -8.50 -7.23
N LYS A 214 -21.90 -7.52 -7.52
CA LYS A 214 -23.25 -7.73 -8.04
C LYS A 214 -23.37 -7.03 -9.38
N GLY A 215 -24.07 -7.66 -10.32
CA GLY A 215 -24.16 -7.18 -11.69
C GLY A 215 -25.53 -7.33 -12.30
N ARG A 216 -25.81 -6.48 -13.29
CA ARG A 216 -26.95 -6.58 -14.19
C ARG A 216 -26.45 -6.45 -15.63
N ASP A 217 -26.95 -7.32 -16.51
CA ASP A 217 -26.63 -7.32 -17.94
C ASP A 217 -25.12 -7.41 -18.26
N VAL A 218 -24.38 -8.14 -17.41
CA VAL A 218 -22.93 -8.35 -17.53
C VAL A 218 -22.65 -9.38 -18.63
N ARG A 219 -21.63 -9.12 -19.45
CA ARG A 219 -21.08 -10.06 -20.43
C ARG A 219 -19.58 -10.17 -20.31
#